data_AF-A0A937HBW9-F1
#
_entry.id   AF-A0A937HBW9-F1
#
_cell.length_a   1.000
_cell.length_b   1.000
_cell.length_c   1.000
_cell.angle_alpha   90.00
_cell.angle_beta   90.00
_cell.angle_gamma   90.00
#
_symmetry.space_group_name_H-M   'P 1'
#
loop_
_entity.id
_entity.type
_entity.pdbx_description
1 polymer ?
#
loop_
_entity_poly.entity_id
_entity_poly.type
_entity_poly.pdbx_seq_one_letter_code
_entity_poly.pdbx_strand_id
1 'polypeptide(L)' 'MTIEMLAGIGVGGFIGWWMDKALGTEPIFLLLMLVLGMGAGLMNSVRTVAEMRRKQDRLEAARKSSDAAQDEE' A
#
# COMPACT_ATOMS: atom_id res chain seq x y z
N MET A 1 4.47 2.97 4.11
CA MET A 1 3.06 2.97 4.56
C MET A 1 2.34 4.29 4.28
N THR A 2 2.94 5.43 4.66
CA THR A 2 2.34 6.75 4.42
C THR A 2 2.16 7.05 2.94
N ILE A 3 3.13 6.69 2.10
CA ILE A 3 3.11 6.95 0.65
C ILE A 3 1.97 6.18 -0.03
N GLU A 4 1.72 4.94 0.37
CA GLU A 4 0.70 4.07 -0.20
C GLU A 4 -0.71 4.61 0.08
N MET A 5 -0.93 5.11 1.30
CA MET A 5 -2.16 5.81 1.69
C MET A 5 -2.33 7.14 0.95
N LEU A 6 -1.28 7.97 0.93
CA LEU A 6 -1.28 9.26 0.24
C LEU A 6 -1.46 9.11 -1.27
N ALA A 7 -0.89 8.06 -1.86
CA ALA A 7 -1.04 7.75 -3.28
C ALA A 7 -2.48 7.34 -3.59
N GLY A 8 -3.10 6.45 -2.81
CA GLY A 8 -4.49 6.03 -3.02
C GLY A 8 -5.47 7.20 -2.93
N ILE A 9 -5.34 8.02 -1.87
CA ILE A 9 -6.20 9.19 -1.65
C ILE A 9 -5.91 10.29 -2.68
N GLY A 10 -4.64 10.57 -2.95
CA GLY A 10 -4.22 11.62 -3.87
C GLY A 10 -4.64 11.33 -5.31
N VAL A 11 -4.42 10.09 -5.79
CA VAL A 11 -4.84 9.68 -7.13
C VAL A 11 -6.37 9.61 -7.24
N GLY A 12 -7.05 9.02 -6.25
CA GLY A 12 -8.51 8.96 -6.23
C GLY A 12 -9.15 10.35 -6.20
N GLY A 13 -8.66 11.25 -5.35
CA GLY A 13 -9.11 12.63 -5.27
C GLY A 13 -8.83 13.43 -6.54
N PHE A 14 -7.65 13.26 -7.15
CA PHE A 14 -7.29 13.95 -8.40
C PHE A 14 -8.17 13.50 -9.57
N ILE A 15 -8.36 12.19 -9.74
CA ILE A 15 -9.21 11.63 -10.81
C ILE A 15 -10.67 12.02 -10.58
N GLY A 16 -11.16 11.89 -9.34
CA GLY A 16 -12.53 12.25 -8.99
C GLY A 16 -12.83 13.73 -9.24
N TRP A 17 -11.92 14.63 -8.83
CA TRP A 17 -12.04 16.06 -9.10
C TRP A 17 -12.01 16.38 -10.60
N TRP A 18 -11.12 15.76 -11.35
CA TRP A 18 -11.03 15.96 -12.79
C TRP A 18 -12.29 15.49 -13.51
N MET A 19 -12.85 14.36 -13.09
CA MET A 19 -14.08 13.79 -13.64
C MET A 19 -15.31 14.63 -13.32
N ASP A 20 -15.46 15.10 -12.09
CA ASP A 20 -16.54 16.02 -11.72
C ASP A 20 -16.48 17.31 -12.55
N LYS A 21 -15.27 17.86 -12.77
CA LYS A 21 -15.07 19.06 -13.59
C LYS A 21 -15.37 18.84 -15.08
N ALA A 22 -15.04 17.67 -15.61
CA ALA A 22 -15.30 17.33 -17.02
C ALA A 22 -16.78 17.06 -17.30
N LEU A 23 -17.49 16.44 -16.34
CA LEU A 23 -18.90 16.06 -16.48
C LEU A 23 -19.87 17.15 -15.99
N GLY A 24 -19.37 18.19 -15.31
CA GLY A 24 -20.20 19.24 -14.71
C GLY A 24 -21.08 18.72 -13.56
N THR A 25 -20.72 17.58 -12.98
CA THR A 25 -21.44 17.00 -11.85
C THR A 25 -21.07 17.70 -10.56
N GLU A 26 -22.02 17.75 -9.63
CA GLU A 26 -21.74 17.99 -8.21
C GLU A 26 -20.68 16.99 -7.70
N PRO A 27 -19.99 17.23 -6.57
CA PRO A 27 -18.77 16.50 -6.15
C PRO A 27 -19.03 15.04 -5.71
N ILE A 28 -19.68 14.28 -6.57
CA ILE A 28 -20.17 12.91 -6.39
C ILE A 28 -19.06 11.95 -6.80
N PHE A 29 -18.42 12.16 -7.96
CA PHE A 29 -17.33 11.30 -8.40
C PHE A 29 -16.09 11.48 -7.53
N LEU A 30 -15.82 12.69 -7.04
CA LEU A 30 -14.79 12.95 -6.05
C LEU A 30 -15.04 12.16 -4.78
N LEU A 31 -16.26 12.18 -4.22
CA LEU A 31 -16.57 11.44 -3.00
C LEU A 31 -16.43 9.91 -3.21
N LEU A 32 -16.97 9.39 -4.31
CA LEU A 32 -16.88 7.98 -4.68
C LEU A 32 -15.42 7.55 -4.89
N MET A 33 -14.64 8.31 -5.65
CA MET A 33 -13.23 8.01 -5.91
C MET A 33 -12.35 8.18 -4.68
N LEU A 34 -12.70 9.06 -3.75
CA LEU A 34 -12.00 9.19 -2.48
C LEU A 34 -12.18 7.94 -1.61
N VAL A 35 -13.41 7.42 -1.51
CA VAL A 35 -13.70 6.16 -0.80
C VAL A 35 -13.01 4.98 -1.48
N LEU A 36 -13.07 4.91 -2.81
CA LEU A 36 -12.37 3.88 -3.59
C LEU A 36 -10.84 3.97 -3.39
N GLY A 37 -10.29 5.19 -3.43
CA GLY A 37 -8.87 5.48 -3.24
C GLY A 37 -8.37 5.12 -1.84
N MET A 38 -9.18 5.38 -0.81
CA MET A 38 -8.92 4.90 0.55
C MET A 38 -8.89 3.36 0.60
N GLY A 39 -9.86 2.68 -0.02
CA GLY A 39 -9.88 1.23 -0.11
C GLY A 39 -8.64 0.65 -0.81
N ALA A 40 -8.25 1.23 -1.95
CA ALA A 40 -7.06 0.84 -2.69
C ALA A 40 -5.78 1.06 -1.87
N GLY A 41 -5.66 2.20 -1.18
CA GLY A 41 -4.55 2.49 -0.29
C GLY A 41 -4.45 1.47 0.85
N LEU A 42 -5.57 1.10 1.47
CA LEU A 42 -5.61 0.14 2.58
C LEU A 42 -5.20 -1.26 2.10
N MET A 43 -5.66 -1.65 0.92
CA MET A 43 -5.31 -2.94 0.33
C MET A 43 -3.82 -3.02 -0.02
N ASN A 44 -3.24 -1.93 -0.54
CA ASN A 44 -1.81 -1.87 -0.82
C ASN A 44 -0.99 -1.88 0.49
N SER A 45 -1.44 -1.14 1.48
CA SER A 45 -0.89 -1.12 2.85
C SER A 45 -0.76 -2.53 3.44
N VAL A 46 -1.87 -3.27 3.48
CA VAL A 46 -1.90 -4.63 4.03
C VAL A 46 -0.97 -5.56 3.24
N ARG A 47 -0.94 -5.43 1.91
CA ARG A 47 -0.01 -6.19 1.06
C ARG A 47 1.44 -5.91 1.41
N THR A 48 1.84 -4.63 1.51
CA THR A 48 3.21 -4.25 1.86
C THR A 48 3.61 -4.79 3.23
N VAL A 49 2.72 -4.73 4.23
CA VAL A 49 2.99 -5.28 5.56
C VAL A 49 3.20 -6.80 5.50
N ALA A 50 2.34 -7.52 4.76
CA ALA A 50 2.47 -8.96 4.60
C ALA A 50 3.80 -9.35 3.92
N GLU A 51 4.22 -8.58 2.91
CA GLU A 51 5.49 -8.78 2.22
C GLU A 51 6.69 -8.51 3.13
N MET A 52 6.65 -7.43 3.93
CA MET A 52 7.70 -7.12 4.90
C MET A 52 7.88 -8.24 5.93
N ARG A 53 6.77 -8.77 6.48
CA ARG A 53 6.82 -9.89 7.44
C ARG A 53 7.49 -11.12 6.84
N ARG A 54 7.05 -11.55 5.65
CA ARG A 54 7.64 -12.70 4.95
C ARG A 54 9.13 -12.51 4.67
N LYS A 55 9.54 -11.28 4.37
CA LYS A 55 10.96 -10.96 4.15
C LYS A 55 11.77 -11.06 5.45
N GLN A 56 11.23 -10.58 6.57
CA GLN A 56 11.86 -10.71 7.88
C GLN A 56 12.05 -12.18 8.28
N ASP A 57 11.00 -13.00 8.19
CA ASP A 57 11.06 -14.43 8.55
C ASP A 57 12.15 -15.18 7.77
N ARG A 58 12.30 -14.87 6.46
CA ARG A 58 13.34 -15.47 5.62
C ARG A 58 14.75 -15.02 6.00
N LEU A 59 14.92 -13.73 6.33
CA LEU A 59 16.21 -13.20 6.76
C LEU A 59 16.62 -13.80 8.11
N GLU A 60 15.68 -13.98 9.03
CA GLU A 60 15.92 -14.64 10.31
C GLU A 60 16.31 -16.12 10.13
N ALA A 61 15.60 -16.86 9.27
CA ALA A 61 15.94 -18.24 8.95
C ALA A 61 17.34 -18.35 8.33
N ALA A 62 17.68 -17.47 7.38
CA ALA A 62 18.99 -17.44 6.76
C ALA A 62 20.11 -17.08 7.75
N ARG A 63 19.85 -16.14 8.67
CA ARG A 63 20.80 -15.77 9.73
C ARG A 63 21.05 -16.94 10.67
N LYS A 64 19.99 -17.64 11.09
CA LYS A 64 20.09 -18.81 11.97
C LYS A 64 20.87 -19.97 11.33
N SER A 65 20.73 -20.20 10.02
CA SER A 65 21.53 -21.19 9.30
C SER A 65 23.01 -20.79 9.18
N SER A 66 23.30 -19.48 9.06
CA SER A 66 24.68 -18.99 9.00
C SER A 66 25.37 -19.10 10.36
N ASP A 67 24.69 -18.71 11.44
CA ASP A 67 25.23 -18.81 12.80
C ASP A 67 25.51 -20.30 13.16
N ALA A 68 24.59 -21.22 12.83
CA ALA A 68 24.77 -22.65 13.08
C ALA A 68 25.93 -23.28 12.28
N ALA A 69 26.20 -22.80 11.07
CA ALA A 69 27.33 -23.27 10.26
C ALA A 69 28.68 -22.71 10.75
N GLN A 70 28.68 -21.56 11.43
CA GLN A 70 29.88 -21.00 12.06
C GLN A 70 30.23 -21.69 13.39
N ASP A 71 29.24 -22.22 14.10
CA ASP A 71 29.47 -22.98 15.34
C ASP A 71 29.99 -24.41 15.09
N GLU A 72 29.90 -24.91 13.85
CA GLU A 72 30.39 -26.24 13.43
C GLU A 72 31.84 -26.23 12.85
N GLU A 73 32.40 -25.06 12.50
CA GLU A 73 33.83 -24.88 12.11
C GLU A 73 34.74 -24.56 13.32
#